data_AF-A0A2I0VPG4-F1
#
_entry.id   AF-A0A2I0VPG4-F1
#
_cell.length_a   1.000
_cell.length_b   1.000
_cell.length_c   1.000
_cell.angle_alpha   90.00
_cell.angle_beta   90.00
_cell.angle_gamma   90.00
#
_symmetry.space_group_name_H-M   'P 1'
#
loop_
_entity.id
_entity.type
_entity.pdbx_description
1 polymer ?
#
loop_
_entity_poly.entity_id
_entity_poly.type
_entity_poly.pdbx_seq_one_letter_code
_entity_poly.pdbx_strand_id
1 'polypeptide(L)' 'MHHDACVQARNNDYLSQKCSQDLLDCIARFKEQNSPSFKGNKCMVQEVADVITLVIEAALLAGRALHKP' A
#
# COMPACT_ATOMS: atom_id res chain seq x y z
N MET A 1 0.18 -8.27 -1.14
CA MET A 1 -0.38 -9.24 -2.10
C MET A 1 -0.91 -8.57 -3.37
N HIS A 2 -2.07 -7.89 -3.38
CA HIS A 2 -2.59 -7.31 -4.64
C HIS A 2 -1.69 -6.20 -5.21
N HIS A 3 -1.15 -5.34 -4.33
CA HIS A 3 -0.17 -4.32 -4.71
C HIS A 3 1.04 -4.91 -5.45
N ASP A 4 1.64 -5.98 -4.92
CA ASP A 4 2.86 -6.57 -5.48
C ASP A 4 2.58 -7.19 -6.86
N ALA A 5 1.42 -7.85 -7.01
CA ALA A 5 0.95 -8.35 -8.30
C ALA A 5 0.66 -7.21 -9.30
N CYS A 6 0.10 -6.09 -8.83
CA CYS A 6 -0.13 -4.89 -9.65
C CYS A 6 1.20 -4.33 -10.16
N VAL A 7 2.20 -4.19 -9.29
CA VAL A 7 3.55 -3.72 -9.65
C VAL A 7 4.19 -4.66 -10.68
N GLN A 8 4.12 -5.97 -10.46
CA GLN A 8 4.66 -6.96 -11.40
C GLN A 8 3.99 -6.86 -12.77
N ALA A 9 2.66 -6.71 -12.82
CA ALA A 9 1.90 -6.57 -14.06
C ALA A 9 2.21 -5.27 -14.81
N ARG A 10 2.84 -4.29 -14.15
CA ARG A 10 3.22 -2.99 -14.72
C ARG A 10 4.73 -2.86 -14.92
N ASN A 11 5.36 -3.94 -15.38
CA ASN A 11 6.81 -3.99 -15.64
C ASN A 11 7.66 -3.65 -14.40
N ASN A 12 7.21 -4.08 -13.22
CA ASN A 12 7.85 -3.80 -11.93
C ASN A 12 7.93 -2.31 -11.57
N ASP A 13 7.00 -1.49 -12.07
CA ASP A 13 6.92 -0.07 -11.73
C ASP A 13 6.36 0.14 -10.31
N TYR A 14 7.27 0.20 -9.34
CA TYR A 14 6.95 0.44 -7.93
C TYR A 14 6.47 1.87 -7.63
N LEU A 15 6.55 2.79 -8.60
CA LEU A 15 5.99 4.15 -8.52
C LEU A 15 4.68 4.29 -9.29
N SER A 16 4.08 3.17 -9.74
CA SER A 16 2.80 3.22 -10.45
C SER A 16 1.73 3.87 -9.57
N GLN A 17 1.20 5.00 -10.04
CA GLN A 17 0.16 5.75 -9.32
C GLN A 17 -1.07 4.89 -9.06
N LYS A 18 -1.45 4.02 -10.00
CA LYS A 18 -2.59 3.10 -9.83
C LYS A 18 -2.35 2.11 -8.68
N CYS A 19 -1.21 1.44 -8.67
CA CYS A 19 -0.92 0.43 -7.65
C CYS A 19 -0.81 1.06 -6.25
N SER A 20 -0.15 2.22 -6.14
CA SER A 20 -0.03 2.94 -4.87
C SER A 20 -1.40 3.43 -4.37
N GLN A 21 -2.23 4.04 -5.22
CA GLN A 21 -3.56 4.51 -4.83
C GLN A 21 -4.47 3.35 -4.39
N ASP A 22 -4.49 2.25 -5.14
CA ASP A 22 -5.30 1.08 -4.78
C ASP A 22 -4.90 0.49 -3.41
N LEU A 23 -3.60 0.49 -3.09
CA LEU A 23 -3.11 0.02 -1.80
C LEU A 23 -3.53 0.97 -0.65
N LEU A 24 -3.45 2.30 -0.85
CA LEU A 24 -3.92 3.26 0.15
C LEU A 24 -5.41 3.05 0.45
N ASP A 25 -6.23 2.91 -0.59
CA ASP A 25 -7.67 2.67 -0.43
C ASP A 25 -7.94 1.33 0.28
N CYS A 26 -7.11 0.31 0.01
CA CYS A 26 -7.21 -0.98 0.67
C CYS A 26 -6.87 -0.90 2.16
N ILE A 27 -5.80 -0.17 2.52
CA ILE A 27 -5.40 0.02 3.92
C ILE A 27 -6.44 0.83 4.68
N ALA A 28 -7.00 1.88 4.07
CA ALA A 28 -8.08 2.67 4.67
C ALA A 28 -9.28 1.79 5.05
N ARG A 29 -9.78 0.99 4.11
CA ARG A 29 -10.87 0.02 4.38
C ARG A 29 -10.50 -1.01 5.44
N PHE A 30 -9.27 -1.50 5.43
CA PHE A 30 -8.79 -2.46 6.43
C PHE A 30 -8.80 -1.86 7.85
N LYS A 31 -8.37 -0.60 8.00
CA LYS A 31 -8.39 0.12 9.27
C LYS A 31 -9.81 0.33 9.78
N GLU A 32 -10.75 0.68 8.89
CA GLU A 32 -12.17 0.85 9.23
C GLU A 32 -12.81 -0.45 9.74
N GLN A 33 -12.47 -1.58 9.12
CA GLN A 33 -13.08 -2.88 9.46
C GLN A 33 -12.58 -3.47 10.79
N ASN A 34 -11.48 -2.97 11.37
CA ASN A 34 -10.89 -3.49 12.61
C ASN A 34 -10.75 -5.02 12.63
N SER A 35 -10.38 -5.62 11.50
CA SER A 35 -10.31 -7.07 11.34
C SER A 35 -9.23 -7.69 12.26
N PRO A 36 -9.47 -8.89 12.83
CA PRO A 36 -8.49 -9.56 13.66
C PRO A 36 -7.25 -9.98 12.86
N SER A 37 -6.09 -9.92 13.51
CA SER A 37 -4.84 -10.41 12.93
C SER A 37 -4.67 -11.92 13.14
N PHE A 38 -3.64 -12.48 12.51
CA PHE A 38 -3.30 -13.90 12.65
C PHE A 38 -2.65 -14.20 14.01
N LYS A 39 -2.83 -15.43 14.51
CA LYS A 39 -2.25 -15.89 15.78
C LYS A 39 -0.73 -15.86 15.72
N GLY A 40 -0.11 -15.28 16.75
CA GLY A 40 1.34 -15.20 16.87
C GLY A 40 1.96 -13.95 16.21
N ASN A 41 1.14 -13.06 15.62
CA ASN A 41 1.61 -11.75 15.17
C ASN A 41 2.30 -11.00 16.32
N LYS A 42 3.48 -10.44 16.04
CA LYS A 42 4.32 -9.68 16.98
C LYS A 42 4.28 -8.18 16.72
N CYS A 43 3.65 -7.75 15.64
CA CYS A 43 3.56 -6.35 15.24
C CYS A 43 2.21 -5.77 15.67
N MET A 44 2.21 -4.49 16.04
CA MET A 44 0.97 -3.74 16.21
C MET A 44 0.37 -3.44 14.83
N VAL A 45 -0.79 -4.03 14.54
CA VAL A 45 -1.41 -3.98 13.20
C VAL A 45 -1.61 -2.55 12.71
N GLN A 46 -2.11 -1.67 13.57
CA GLN A 46 -2.38 -0.27 13.21
C GLN A 46 -1.09 0.49 12.91
N GLU A 47 -0.02 0.27 13.69
CA GLU A 47 1.29 0.87 13.45
C GLU A 47 1.87 0.43 12.11
N VAL A 48 1.82 -0.87 11.81
CA VAL A 48 2.32 -1.38 10.52
C VAL A 48 1.51 -0.79 9.36
N ALA A 49 0.18 -0.70 9.49
CA ALA A 49 -0.67 -0.07 8.49
C ALA A 49 -0.30 1.41 8.25
N ASP A 50 0.00 2.16 9.32
CA ASP A 50 0.42 3.56 9.23
C ASP A 50 1.79 3.73 8.58
N VAL A 51 2.76 2.88 8.94
CA VAL A 51 4.10 2.89 8.32
C VAL A 51 4.01 2.58 6.82
N ILE A 52 3.20 1.59 6.43
CA ILE A 52 2.99 1.29 5.01
C ILE A 52 2.31 2.47 4.31
N THR A 53 1.29 3.07 4.92
CA THR A 53 0.58 4.24 4.37
C THR A 53 1.57 5.36 4.06
N LEU A 54 2.44 5.72 5.00
CA LEU A 54 3.44 6.78 4.83
C LEU A 54 4.35 6.53 3.61
N VAL A 55 4.88 5.32 3.48
CA VAL A 55 5.79 4.96 2.37
C VAL A 55 5.05 5.00 1.02
N ILE A 56 3.81 4.52 0.99
CA ILE A 56 3.02 4.46 -0.25
C ILE A 56 2.51 5.84 -0.67
N GLU A 57 2.19 6.75 0.26
CA GLU A 57 1.91 8.16 -0.04
C GLU A 57 3.12 8.84 -0.68
N ALA A 58 4.33 8.60 -0.16
CA ALA A 58 5.56 9.10 -0.76
C ALA A 58 5.79 8.52 -2.17
N ALA A 59 5.56 7.22 -2.36
CA ALA A 59 5.66 6.57 -3.67
C ALA A 59 4.64 7.14 -4.68
N LEU A 60 3.40 7.39 -4.25
CA LEU A 60 2.36 8.00 -5.07
C LEU A 60 2.73 9.43 -5.48
N LEU A 61 3.25 10.23 -4.56
CA LEU A 61 3.73 11.58 -4.84
C LEU A 61 4.89 11.56 -5.84
N ALA A 62 5.86 10.67 -5.64
CA ALA A 62 6.98 10.48 -6.57
C ALA A 62 6.51 10.02 -7.96
N GLY A 63 5.55 9.09 -8.03
CA GLY A 63 4.94 8.63 -9.27
C GLY A 63 4.26 9.77 -10.04
N ARG A 64 3.53 10.65 -9.34
CA ARG A 64 2.94 11.87 -9.93
C ARG A 64 4.01 12.82 -10.47
N ALA A 65 5.07 13.07 -9.71
CA ALA A 65 6.15 13.97 -10.10
C ALA A 65 6.94 13.44 -11.32
N LEU A 66 7.13 12.12 -11.40
CA LEU A 66 7.85 11.44 -12.48
C LEU A 66 6.95 10.98 -13.63
N HIS A 67 5.65 11.32 -13.59
CA HIS A 67 4.65 10.92 -14.58
C HIS A 67 4.60 9.41 -14.85
N LYS A 68 4.74 8.60 -13.78
CA LYS A 68 4.62 7.13 -13.83
C LYS A 68 3.15 6.71 -13.74
N PRO A 69 2.59 6.03 -14.76
CA PRO A 69 1.15 5.72 -14.83
C PRO A 69 0.69 4.55 -13.95
#